data_AF-A0A5B7KP88-F1
#
_entry.id   AF-A0A5B7KP88-F1
#
_cell.length_a   1.000
_cell.length_b   1.000
_cell.length_c   1.000
_cell.angle_alpha   90.00
_cell.angle_beta   90.00
_cell.angle_gamma   90.00
#
_symmetry.space_group_name_H-M   'P 1'
#
loop_
_entity.id
_entity.type
_entity.pdbx_description
1 polymer ?
#
loop_
_entity_poly.entity_id
_entity_poly.type
_entity_poly.pdbx_seq_one_letter_code
_entity_poly.pdbx_strand_id
1 'polypeptide(L)'
;MCCVLYQVWSMEKLEHKLIVMREMYDEQHNNPLAECSAADPFYESQENHNLIGVANIFLDCLFHDVRLNYHVPIISQQGEVAGRLQVRQMNILYCMKLNK
;
A
#
# COMPACT_ATOMS: atom_id res chain seq x y z
N MET A 1 12.31 10.59 -1.47
CA MET A 1 12.75 9.56 -0.51
C MET A 1 11.54 9.22 0.37
N CYS A 2 10.77 8.20 -0.01
CA CYS A 2 9.75 7.65 0.87
C CYS A 2 10.45 6.79 1.92
N CYS A 3 10.58 7.29 3.15
CA CYS A 3 10.94 6.45 4.29
C CYS A 3 9.71 5.66 4.69
N VAL A 4 9.64 4.39 4.29
CA VAL A 4 8.69 3.45 4.88
C VAL A 4 9.17 3.19 6.32
N LEU A 5 8.46 3.70 7.33
CA LEU A 5 8.85 3.54 8.75
C LEU A 5 8.62 2.11 9.27
N TYR A 6 7.76 1.31 8.63
CA TYR A 6 7.52 -0.09 8.97
C TYR A 6 7.02 -0.89 7.76
N GLN A 7 7.44 -2.14 7.63
CA GLN A 7 7.07 -3.04 6.53
C GLN A 7 6.23 -4.19 7.08
N VAL A 8 5.14 -4.53 6.38
CA VAL A 8 4.26 -5.64 6.73
C VAL A 8 4.46 -6.77 5.74
N TRP A 9 4.69 -7.98 6.25
CA TRP A 9 4.82 -9.21 5.46
C TRP A 9 3.79 -10.24 5.90
N SER A 10 3.34 -11.08 4.96
CA SER A 10 2.67 -12.32 5.31
C SER A 10 3.66 -13.27 6.00
N MET A 11 3.15 -14.22 6.77
CA MET A 11 3.99 -15.21 7.46
C MET A 11 4.85 -16.01 6.47
N GLU A 12 4.24 -16.51 5.39
CA GLU A 12 4.93 -17.26 4.32
C GLU A 12 6.06 -16.44 3.67
N LYS A 13 5.81 -15.16 3.41
CA LYS A 13 6.82 -14.26 2.82
C LYS A 13 7.99 -14.02 3.78
N LEU A 14 7.71 -13.88 5.08
CA LEU A 14 8.74 -13.74 6.10
C LEU A 14 9.59 -15.02 6.22
N GLU A 15 8.97 -16.20 6.21
CA GLU A 15 9.69 -17.48 6.26
C GLU A 15 10.67 -17.61 5.09
N HIS A 16 10.23 -17.30 3.87
CA HIS A 16 11.11 -17.31 2.71
C HIS A 16 12.24 -16.28 2.83
N LYS A 17 11.94 -15.06 3.28
CA LYS A 17 12.95 -14.01 3.51
C LYS A 17 14.02 -14.43 4.53
N LEU A 18 13.64 -15.13 5.60
CA LEU A 18 14.58 -15.62 6.62
C LEU A 18 15.54 -16.66 6.06
N ILE A 19 15.08 -17.53 5.15
CA ILE A 19 15.94 -18.50 4.48
C ILE A 19 17.00 -17.77 3.65
N VAL A 20 16.58 -16.79 2.84
CA VAL A 20 17.51 -15.99 2.01
C VAL A 20 18.52 -15.22 2.86
N MET A 21 18.09 -14.61 3.96
CA MET A 21 18.99 -13.90 4.89
C MET A 21 20.04 -14.82 5.50
N ARG A 22 19.64 -16.05 5.85
CA ARG A 22 20.55 -17.06 6.40
C ARG A 22 21.57 -17.51 5.37
N GLU A 23 21.13 -17.79 4.15
CA GLU A 23 22.01 -18.17 3.05
C GLU A 23 23.06 -17.09 2.78
N MET A 24 22.65 -15.81 2.76
CA MET A 24 23.59 -14.69 2.62
C MET A 24 24.61 -14.61 3.76
N TYR A 25 24.18 -14.84 5.01
CA TYR A 25 25.10 -14.84 6.14
C TYR A 25 26.12 -15.99 6.06
N ASP A 26 25.65 -17.19 5.70
CA ASP A 26 26.49 -18.37 5.55
C ASP A 26 27.48 -18.21 4.37
N GLU A 27 27.06 -17.59 3.27
CA GLU A 27 27.91 -17.25 2.13
C GLU A 27 28.99 -16.23 2.49
N GLN A 28 28.64 -15.15 3.19
CA GLN A 28 29.61 -14.15 3.66
C GLN A 28 30.59 -14.73 4.68
N HIS A 29 30.13 -15.62 5.56
CA HIS A 29 31.00 -16.26 6.55
C HIS A 29 32.03 -17.19 5.90
N ASN A 30 31.62 -17.94 4.88
CA ASN A 30 32.49 -18.91 4.20
C ASN A 30 33.35 -18.30 3.08
N ASN A 31 32.97 -17.13 2.56
CA ASN A 31 33.75 -16.43 1.53
C ASN A 31 33.72 -14.90 1.74
N PRO A 32 34.62 -14.35 2.58
CA PRO A 32 34.65 -12.92 2.90
C PRO A 32 35.04 -12.00 1.73
N LEU A 33 35.43 -12.56 0.57
CA LEU A 33 35.71 -11.82 -0.66
C LEU A 33 34.54 -11.84 -1.65
N ALA A 34 33.43 -12.54 -1.33
CA ALA A 34 32.24 -12.54 -2.16
C ALA A 34 31.55 -11.17 -2.10
N GLU A 35 31.40 -10.51 -3.24
CA GLU A 35 30.56 -9.31 -3.35
C GLU A 35 29.10 -9.72 -3.13
N CYS A 36 28.47 -9.17 -2.08
CA CYS A 36 27.03 -9.23 -1.86
C CYS A 36 26.31 -8.46 -2.99
N SER A 37 26.17 -9.09 -4.15
CA SER A 37 25.38 -8.56 -5.28
C SER A 37 23.88 -8.83 -5.14
N ALA A 38 23.49 -9.59 -4.11
CA ALA A 38 22.10 -9.81 -3.76
C ALA A 38 21.48 -8.51 -3.26
N ALA A 39 20.39 -8.09 -3.89
CA ALA A 39 19.55 -6.99 -3.41
C ALA A 39 19.27 -7.19 -1.91
N ASP A 40 19.36 -6.12 -1.13
CA ASP A 40 19.19 -6.14 0.32
C ASP A 40 17.94 -6.96 0.70
N PRO A 41 18.10 -8.13 1.34
CA PRO A 41 16.97 -8.99 1.67
C PRO A 41 16.13 -8.39 2.81
N PHE A 42 16.69 -7.47 3.59
CA PHE A 42 16.09 -6.89 4.79
C PHE A 42 15.04 -5.81 4.46
N TYR A 43 15.18 -5.13 3.33
CA TYR A 43 14.28 -4.05 2.93
C TYR A 43 13.76 -4.24 1.52
N GLU A 44 12.45 -4.02 1.32
CA GLU A 44 11.91 -3.92 -0.04
C GLU A 44 11.81 -2.45 -0.43
N SER A 45 12.39 -2.09 -1.57
CA SER A 45 12.22 -0.79 -2.19
C SER A 45 10.80 -0.58 -2.74
N GLN A 46 10.05 -1.66 -2.90
CA GLN A 46 8.70 -1.66 -3.46
C GLN A 46 7.66 -1.53 -2.35
N GLU A 47 6.86 -0.46 -2.40
CA GLU A 47 5.77 -0.25 -1.46
C GLU A 47 4.70 -1.35 -1.63
N ASN A 48 4.49 -2.16 -0.60
CA ASN A 48 3.42 -3.15 -0.59
C ASN A 48 2.08 -2.41 -0.42
N HIS A 49 1.36 -2.19 -1.54
CA HIS A 49 0.02 -1.62 -1.49
C HIS A 49 -0.97 -2.66 -0.93
N ASN A 50 -1.46 -2.46 0.29
CA ASN A 50 -2.50 -3.31 0.86
C ASN A 50 -3.89 -2.72 0.59
N LEU A 51 -4.82 -3.53 0.10
CA LEU A 51 -6.20 -3.10 -0.14
C LEU A 51 -6.94 -2.94 1.20
N ILE A 52 -7.21 -1.69 1.57
CA ILE A 52 -7.94 -1.36 2.82
C ILE A 52 -9.45 -1.54 2.65
N GLY A 53 -9.97 -1.31 1.43
CA GLY A 53 -11.39 -1.45 1.14
C GLY A 53 -11.82 -0.83 -0.19
N VAL A 54 -13.10 -0.96 -0.51
CA VAL A 54 -13.71 -0.47 -1.76
C VAL A 54 -14.78 0.57 -1.45
N ALA A 55 -14.86 1.60 -2.28
CA ALA A 55 -15.87 2.66 -2.20
C ALA A 55 -16.54 2.83 -3.56
N ASN A 56 -17.87 2.78 -3.60
CA ASN A 56 -18.65 2.98 -4.81
C ASN A 56 -19.12 4.43 -4.90
N ILE A 57 -18.77 5.11 -5.98
CA ILE A 57 -19.11 6.51 -6.23
C ILE A 57 -20.01 6.56 -7.45
N PHE A 58 -21.19 7.17 -7.32
CA PHE A 58 -22.09 7.41 -8.44
C PHE A 58 -21.69 8.71 -9.13
N LEU A 59 -21.32 8.62 -10.40
CA LEU A 59 -20.80 9.73 -11.20
C LEU A 59 -21.81 10.26 -12.23
N ASP A 60 -23.03 9.75 -12.30
CA ASP A 60 -24.06 10.26 -13.24
C ASP A 60 -24.36 11.75 -13.02
N CYS A 61 -24.24 12.23 -11.79
CA CYS A 61 -24.37 13.65 -11.47
C CYS A 61 -23.24 14.53 -12.04
N LEU A 62 -22.17 13.97 -12.61
CA LEU A 62 -21.16 14.73 -13.36
C LEU A 62 -21.69 15.30 -14.67
N PHE A 63 -22.70 14.66 -15.26
CA PHE A 63 -23.32 15.11 -16.52
C PHE A 63 -24.38 16.19 -16.30
N HIS A 64 -24.67 16.50 -15.03
CA HIS A 64 -25.55 17.59 -14.63
C HIS A 64 -24.69 18.67 -13.96
N ASP A 65 -25.04 19.95 -14.11
CA ASP A 65 -24.35 21.07 -13.45
C ASP A 65 -24.69 21.14 -11.96
N VAL A 66 -24.41 20.06 -11.23
CA VAL A 66 -24.80 19.83 -9.83
C VAL A 66 -23.53 19.70 -8.99
N ARG A 67 -23.43 20.51 -7.95
CA ARG A 67 -22.31 20.46 -7.01
C ARG A 67 -22.31 19.15 -6.23
N LEU A 68 -21.35 18.28 -6.54
CA LEU A 68 -21.04 17.07 -5.80
C LEU A 68 -20.29 17.39 -4.49
N ASN A 69 -20.90 17.10 -3.34
CA ASN A 69 -20.23 17.12 -2.02
C ASN A 69 -20.85 16.07 -1.09
N TYR A 70 -20.28 14.87 -1.04
CA TYR A 70 -20.74 13.82 -0.13
C TYR A 70 -19.61 12.89 0.32
N HIS A 71 -19.89 12.10 1.35
CA HIS A 71 -18.96 11.14 1.95
C HIS A 71 -19.33 9.72 1.53
N VAL A 72 -18.37 8.97 1.02
CA VAL A 72 -18.52 7.57 0.61
C VAL A 72 -17.80 6.67 1.61
N PRO A 73 -18.48 5.67 2.20
CA PRO A 73 -17.81 4.74 3.09
C PRO A 73 -16.84 3.85 2.29
N ILE A 74 -15.68 3.58 2.88
CA ILE A 74 -14.75 2.58 2.38
C ILE A 74 -15.05 1.30 3.14
N ILE A 75 -15.45 0.27 2.42
CA ILE A 75 -15.85 -1.01 3.00
C ILE A 75 -14.67 -1.97 2.95
N SER A 76 -14.27 -2.48 4.11
CA SER A 76 -13.19 -3.47 4.24
C SER A 76 -13.57 -4.80 3.62
N GLN A 77 -12.59 -5.68 3.47
CA GLN A 77 -12.82 -7.05 2.98
C GLN A 77 -13.73 -7.85 3.93
N GLN A 78 -13.80 -7.46 5.20
CA GLN A 78 -14.65 -8.05 6.24
C GLN A 78 -16.07 -7.47 6.26
N GLY A 79 -16.36 -6.48 5.41
CA GLY A 79 -17.66 -5.79 5.36
C GLY A 79 -17.81 -4.68 6.39
N GLU A 80 -16.74 -4.30 7.09
CA GLU A 80 -16.74 -3.21 8.06
C GLU A 80 -16.39 -1.86 7.41
N VAL A 81 -16.76 -0.76 8.04
CA VAL A 81 -16.40 0.58 7.54
C VAL A 81 -14.96 0.92 7.95
N ALA A 82 -14.03 0.87 7.01
CA ALA A 82 -12.61 1.17 7.21
C ALA A 82 -12.29 2.68 7.17
N GLY A 83 -13.20 3.51 6.66
CA GLY A 83 -13.01 4.95 6.59
C GLY A 83 -14.06 5.64 5.72
N ARG A 84 -13.90 6.96 5.51
CA ARG A 84 -14.78 7.74 4.63
C ARG A 84 -13.96 8.53 3.61
N LEU A 85 -14.38 8.45 2.36
CA LEU A 85 -13.86 9.23 1.25
C LEU A 85 -14.75 10.47 1.04
N GLN A 86 -14.20 11.66 1.19
CA GLN A 86 -14.89 12.89 0.83
C GLN A 86 -14.70 13.16 -0.65
N VAL A 87 -15.81 13.23 -1.40
CA VAL A 87 -15.83 13.53 -2.82
C VAL A 87 -16.36 14.95 -2.99
N ARG A 88 -15.56 15.81 -3.62
CA ARG A 88 -15.95 17.18 -3.96
C ARG A 88 -15.63 17.52 -5.41
N GLN A 89 -16.56 18.22 -6.06
CA GLN A 89 -16.29 18.90 -7.32
C GLN A 89 -15.74 20.31 -7.04
N MET A 90 -14.56 20.61 -7.59
CA MET A 90 -13.98 21.96 -7.60
C MET A 90 -13.85 22.45 -9.03
N ASN A 91 -14.94 22.98 -9.57
CA ASN A 91 -15.08 23.56 -10.92
C ASN A 91 -14.69 22.59 -12.08
N ILE A 92 -13.40 22.27 -12.23
CA ILE A 92 -12.81 21.42 -13.28
C ILE A 92 -11.92 20.30 -12.68
N LEU A 93 -11.72 20.28 -11.36
CA LEU A 93 -10.91 19.29 -10.65
C LEU A 93 -11.76 18.50 -9.65
N TYR A 94 -11.64 17.18 -9.68
CA TYR A 94 -12.25 16.28 -8.71
C TYR A 94 -11.24 15.98 -7.59
N CYS A 95 -11.64 16.22 -6.34
CA CYS A 95 -10.81 15.90 -5.19
C CYS A 95 -11.45 14.79 -4.38
N MET A 96 -10.68 13.71 -4.18
CA MET A 96 -11.00 12.60 -3.31
C MET A 96 -10.06 12.66 -2.11
N LYS A 97 -10.60 12.92 -0.92
CA LYS A 97 -9.81 12.98 0.31
C LYS A 97 -10.23 11.87 1.26
N LEU A 98 -9.27 11.03 1.65
CA LEU A 98 -9.47 10.05 2.71
C LEU A 98 -9.53 10.77 4.06
N ASN A 99 -10.63 10.62 4.78
CA ASN A 99 -10.74 11.03 6.17
C ASN A 99 -10.58 9.78 7.03
N LYS A 100 -9.47 9.71 7.77
CA LYS A 100 -9.23 8.72 8.84
C LYS A 100 -9.86 9.21 10.12
#